data_AF-A0A924DDI6-F1
#
_entry.id   AF-A0A924DDI6-F1
#
_cell.length_a   1.000
_cell.length_b   1.000
_cell.length_c   1.000
_cell.angle_alpha   90.00
_cell.angle_beta   90.00
_cell.angle_gamma   90.00
#
_symmetry.space_group_name_H-M   'P 1'
#
loop_
_entity.id
_entity.type
_entity.pdbx_description
1 polymer ?
#
loop_
_entity_poly.entity_id
_entity_poly.type
_entity_poly.pdbx_seq_one_letter_code
_entity_poly.pdbx_strand_id
1 'polypeptide(L)'
;MHRFNFTLDENTVLLLNDIAEKFYNNNKSQTIRAALESLATHIGHEGWVVSGYSPVLLQEGVACHSCHETYNKGNVLYRPVFERGAGVNALPSLPSQLWLDCAECVEKH
;
A
#
# COMPACT_ATOMS: atom_id res chain seq x y z
N MET A 1 -8.27 -25.04 14.40
CA MET A 1 -6.88 -24.61 14.14
C MET A 1 -6.23 -25.71 13.30
N HIS A 2 -5.82 -25.42 12.05
CA HIS A 2 -5.15 -26.40 11.19
C HIS A 2 -3.63 -26.24 11.32
N ARG A 3 -2.91 -27.35 11.47
CA ARG A 3 -1.44 -27.35 11.58
C ARG A 3 -0.84 -27.72 10.23
N PHE A 4 -0.08 -26.80 9.66
CA PHE A 4 0.75 -27.05 8.47
C PHE A 4 2.20 -27.21 8.91
N ASN A 5 2.89 -28.22 8.36
CA ASN A 5 4.30 -28.42 8.59
C ASN A 5 5.05 -28.00 7.32
N PHE A 6 5.87 -26.98 7.43
CA PHE A 6 6.74 -26.52 6.35
C PHE A 6 8.16 -26.99 6.63
N THR A 7 8.87 -27.35 5.57
CA THR A 7 10.33 -27.51 5.60
C THR A 7 10.94 -26.26 5.02
N LEU A 8 11.78 -25.58 5.80
CA LEU A 8 12.50 -24.37 5.41
C LEU A 8 14.00 -24.69 5.41
N ASP A 9 14.73 -24.13 4.48
CA ASP A 9 16.19 -24.16 4.53
C ASP A 9 16.72 -23.27 5.69
N GLU A 10 17.97 -23.50 6.06
CA GLU A 10 18.58 -22.85 7.22
C GLU A 10 18.63 -21.32 7.08
N ASN A 11 18.88 -20.79 5.88
CA ASN A 11 18.89 -19.34 5.65
C ASN A 11 17.51 -18.74 5.84
N THR A 12 16.47 -19.41 5.35
CA THR A 12 15.08 -18.97 5.53
C THR A 12 14.67 -18.99 7.01
N VAL A 13 15.14 -19.98 7.79
CA VAL A 13 14.91 -20.02 9.24
C VAL A 13 15.58 -18.85 9.96
N LEU A 14 16.82 -18.51 9.60
CA LEU A 14 17.54 -17.37 10.16
C LEU A 14 16.82 -16.05 9.85
N LEU A 15 16.38 -15.87 8.61
CA LEU A 15 15.60 -14.70 8.20
C LEU A 15 14.28 -14.58 8.98
N LEU A 16 13.54 -15.68 9.13
CA LEU A 16 12.30 -15.69 9.90
C LEU A 16 12.53 -15.29 11.37
N ASN A 17 13.62 -15.76 11.97
CA ASN A 17 13.96 -15.40 13.35
C ASN A 17 14.26 -13.91 13.48
N ASP A 18 15.09 -13.35 12.59
CA ASP A 18 15.47 -11.93 12.59
C ASP A 18 14.24 -11.02 12.44
N ILE A 19 13.35 -11.33 11.49
CA ILE A 19 12.12 -10.55 11.27
C ILE A 19 11.17 -10.69 12.47
N ALA A 20 11.00 -11.89 13.02
CA ALA A 20 10.12 -12.12 14.15
C ALA A 20 10.60 -11.37 15.40
N GLU A 21 11.92 -11.36 15.64
CA GLU A 21 12.53 -10.62 16.75
C GLU A 21 12.30 -9.12 16.60
N LYS A 22 12.60 -8.57 15.42
CA LYS A 22 12.53 -7.12 15.15
C LYS A 22 11.12 -6.55 15.17
N PHE A 23 10.14 -7.28 14.63
CA PHE A 23 8.83 -6.70 14.32
C PHE A 23 7.64 -7.41 14.97
N TYR A 24 7.82 -8.63 15.48
CA TYR A 24 6.69 -9.46 15.94
C TYR A 24 6.92 -10.13 17.30
N ASN A 25 7.79 -9.57 18.15
CA ASN A 25 8.04 -10.07 19.51
C ASN A 25 8.38 -11.57 19.54
N ASN A 26 9.23 -12.03 18.61
CA ASN A 26 9.59 -13.43 18.40
C ASN A 26 8.43 -14.38 18.02
N ASN A 27 7.26 -13.85 17.63
CA ASN A 27 6.12 -14.64 17.17
C ASN A 27 6.26 -15.04 15.70
N LYS A 28 6.89 -16.21 15.47
CA LYS A 28 7.12 -16.75 14.12
C LYS A 28 5.83 -17.05 13.35
N SER A 29 4.78 -17.53 14.04
CA SER A 29 3.48 -17.82 13.41
C SER A 29 2.81 -16.55 12.88
N GLN A 30 2.86 -15.46 13.65
CA GLN A 30 2.37 -14.16 13.21
C GLN A 30 3.22 -13.60 12.07
N THR A 31 4.55 -13.78 12.13
CA THR A 31 5.47 -13.35 11.07
C THR A 31 5.17 -14.05 9.74
N ILE A 32 4.99 -15.38 9.76
CA ILE A 32 4.61 -16.15 8.56
C ILE A 32 3.25 -15.69 8.03
N ARG A 33 2.27 -15.43 8.91
CA ARG A 33 0.95 -14.93 8.50
C ARG A 33 1.07 -13.57 7.81
N ALA A 34 1.76 -12.61 8.44
CA ALA A 34 1.96 -11.28 7.87
C ALA A 34 2.73 -11.34 6.53
N ALA A 35 3.72 -12.23 6.42
CA ALA A 35 4.44 -12.47 5.18
C ALA A 35 3.53 -13.04 4.08
N LEU A 36 2.67 -14.02 4.40
CA LEU A 36 1.71 -14.58 3.46
C LEU A 36 0.62 -13.59 3.06
N GLU A 37 0.13 -12.77 3.99
CA GLU A 37 -0.85 -11.70 3.73
C GLU A 37 -0.23 -10.60 2.86
N SER A 38 0.99 -10.18 3.16
CA SER A 38 1.76 -9.25 2.32
C SER A 38 2.03 -9.86 0.96
N LEU A 39 2.42 -11.13 0.88
CA LEU A 39 2.65 -11.80 -0.38
C LEU A 39 1.36 -11.92 -1.20
N ALA A 40 0.23 -12.25 -0.57
CA ALA A 40 -1.07 -12.31 -1.25
C ALA A 40 -1.53 -10.95 -1.77
N THR A 41 -1.21 -9.89 -1.02
CA THR A 41 -1.36 -8.49 -1.43
C THR A 41 -0.53 -8.28 -2.71
N HIS A 42 0.79 -8.51 -2.65
CA HIS A 42 1.69 -8.18 -3.77
C HIS A 42 1.68 -9.16 -4.97
N ILE A 43 1.30 -10.43 -4.81
CA ILE A 43 1.32 -11.45 -5.89
C ILE A 43 0.15 -11.31 -6.86
N GLY A 44 -0.92 -10.60 -6.51
CA GLY A 44 -2.06 -10.52 -7.42
C GLY A 44 -3.20 -9.72 -6.85
N HIS A 45 -3.02 -8.40 -6.77
CA HIS A 45 -4.17 -7.52 -6.66
C HIS A 45 -5.04 -7.67 -7.92
N GLU A 46 -6.32 -8.01 -7.74
CA GLU A 46 -7.28 -8.04 -8.85
C GLU A 46 -7.62 -6.64 -9.42
N GLY A 47 -7.09 -5.57 -8.79
CA GLY A 47 -7.30 -4.18 -9.16
C GLY A 47 -6.00 -3.41 -9.41
N TRP A 48 -5.82 -2.31 -8.70
CA TRP A 48 -4.68 -1.40 -8.80
C TRP A 48 -4.19 -1.03 -7.40
N VAL A 49 -2.95 -0.53 -7.33
CA VAL A 49 -2.36 -0.02 -6.08
C VAL A 49 -1.79 1.38 -6.29
N VAL A 50 -1.68 2.15 -5.21
CA VAL A 50 -0.91 3.40 -5.23
C VAL A 50 0.56 3.05 -5.08
N SER A 51 1.38 3.34 -6.10
CA SER A 51 2.83 3.07 -6.10
C SER A 51 3.68 4.32 -5.84
N GLY A 52 3.04 5.49 -5.74
CA GLY A 52 3.69 6.75 -5.39
C GLY A 52 2.77 7.94 -5.59
N TYR A 53 3.34 9.13 -5.55
CA TYR A 53 2.61 10.39 -5.67
C TYR A 53 3.36 11.38 -6.57
N SER A 54 2.61 12.13 -7.37
CA SER A 54 3.12 13.20 -8.23
C SER A 54 2.58 14.56 -7.78
N PRO A 55 3.43 15.59 -7.61
CA PRO A 55 2.96 16.91 -7.19
C PRO A 55 2.17 17.61 -8.30
N VAL A 56 1.09 18.28 -7.92
CA VAL A 56 0.19 19.04 -8.81
C VAL A 56 0.01 20.44 -8.26
N LEU A 57 0.42 21.44 -9.04
CA LEU A 57 0.16 22.84 -8.74
C LEU A 57 -1.29 23.18 -9.09
N LEU A 58 -2.08 23.55 -8.08
CA LEU A 58 -3.48 23.87 -8.25
C LEU A 58 -3.68 25.12 -9.10
N GLN A 59 -4.55 25.00 -10.11
CA GLN A 59 -4.99 26.12 -10.95
C GLN A 59 -6.25 26.81 -10.42
N GLU A 60 -6.98 26.14 -9.54
CA GLU A 60 -8.23 26.57 -8.92
C GLU A 60 -8.36 25.99 -7.50
N GLY A 61 -9.43 26.34 -6.78
CA GLY A 61 -9.68 25.79 -5.45
C GLY A 61 -10.12 24.32 -5.52
N VAL A 62 -9.43 23.41 -4.84
CA VAL A 62 -9.71 21.97 -4.86
C VAL A 62 -9.67 21.40 -3.44
N ALA A 63 -10.60 20.49 -3.14
CA ALA A 63 -10.62 19.78 -1.88
C ALA A 63 -9.68 18.56 -1.89
N CYS A 64 -8.98 18.33 -0.79
CA CYS A 64 -8.23 17.10 -0.55
C CYS A 64 -9.19 15.90 -0.52
N HIS A 65 -8.83 14.81 -1.19
CA HIS A 65 -9.65 13.61 -1.25
C HIS A 65 -9.83 12.95 0.12
N SER A 66 -8.77 12.92 0.93
CA SER A 66 -8.78 12.24 2.22
C SER A 66 -9.40 13.08 3.36
N CYS A 67 -8.98 14.34 3.51
CA CYS A 67 -9.44 15.18 4.64
C CYS A 67 -10.56 16.16 4.27
N HIS A 68 -10.93 16.28 2.99
CA HIS A 68 -11.96 17.19 2.48
C HIS A 68 -11.67 18.69 2.71
N GLU A 69 -10.48 19.04 3.20
CA GLU A 69 -10.05 20.43 3.35
C GLU A 69 -9.81 21.07 1.97
N THR A 70 -10.25 22.31 1.80
CA THR A 70 -10.12 23.04 0.53
C THR A 70 -8.82 23.83 0.48
N TYR A 71 -8.07 23.61 -0.58
CA TYR A 71 -6.83 24.32 -0.88
C TYR A 71 -7.04 25.25 -2.07
N ASN A 72 -6.30 26.36 -2.11
CA ASN A 72 -6.47 27.40 -3.10
C ASN A 72 -5.50 27.26 -4.27
N LYS A 73 -5.78 27.99 -5.34
CA LYS A 73 -4.85 28.17 -6.46
C LYS A 73 -3.45 28.52 -5.96
N GLY A 74 -2.43 27.86 -6.52
CA GLY A 74 -1.03 28.05 -6.13
C GLY A 74 -0.55 27.12 -5.02
N ASN A 75 -1.43 26.39 -4.33
CA ASN A 75 -1.02 25.29 -3.46
C ASN A 75 -0.58 24.07 -4.28
N VAL A 76 0.25 23.22 -3.67
CA VAL A 76 0.68 21.93 -4.24
C VAL A 76 -0.03 20.81 -3.49
N LEU A 77 -0.77 19.99 -4.22
CA LEU A 77 -1.32 18.72 -3.74
C LEU A 77 -0.66 17.57 -4.50
N TYR A 78 -0.99 16.35 -4.13
CA TYR A 78 -0.36 15.14 -4.62
C TYR A 78 -1.39 14.22 -5.26
N ARG A 79 -1.15 13.87 -6.51
CA ARG A 79 -1.94 12.88 -7.23
C ARG A 79 -1.32 11.50 -7.04
N PRO A 80 -2.08 10.48 -6.59
CA PRO A 80 -1.57 9.11 -6.55
C PRO A 80 -1.22 8.61 -7.95
N VAL A 81 -0.11 7.91 -8.04
CA VAL A 81 0.30 7.14 -9.22
C VAL A 81 -0.18 5.71 -9.02
N PHE A 82 -1.01 5.25 -9.94
CA PHE A 82 -1.58 3.91 -9.85
C PHE A 82 -0.77 2.91 -10.67
N GLU A 83 -0.46 1.77 -10.07
CA GLU A 83 0.11 0.62 -10.76
C GLU A 83 -0.98 -0.45 -10.98
N ARG A 84 -1.01 -1.00 -12.20
CA ARG A 84 -2.00 -2.01 -12.60
C ARG A 84 -1.62 -3.37 -12.01
N GLY A 85 -2.54 -3.96 -11.25
CA GLY A 85 -2.41 -5.34 -10.77
C GLY A 85 -2.63 -6.39 -11.86
N ALA A 86 -2.60 -7.66 -11.44
CA ALA A 86 -2.70 -8.81 -12.35
C ALA A 86 -4.13 -9.16 -12.78
N GLY A 87 -5.15 -8.57 -12.13
CA GLY A 87 -6.57 -8.88 -12.40
C GLY A 87 -7.11 -8.40 -13.74
N VAL A 88 -8.11 -9.11 -14.24
CA VAL A 88 -8.93 -8.68 -15.39
C VAL A 88 -9.79 -7.49 -14.92
N ASN A 89 -9.87 -6.43 -15.73
CA ASN A 89 -10.59 -5.18 -15.41
C ASN A 89 -9.94 -4.25 -14.37
N ALA A 90 -8.64 -4.39 -14.09
CA ALA A 90 -7.90 -3.48 -13.21
C ALA A 90 -7.92 -1.99 -13.65
N LEU A 91 -7.98 -1.71 -14.95
CA LEU A 91 -8.03 -0.32 -15.46
C LEU A 91 -9.43 0.31 -15.38
N PRO A 92 -10.53 -0.37 -15.76
CA PRO A 92 -11.89 0.14 -15.57
C PRO A 92 -12.27 0.48 -14.11
N SER A 93 -11.63 -0.16 -13.13
CA SER A 93 -11.89 0.09 -11.70
C SER A 93 -11.07 1.23 -11.12
N LEU A 94 -10.22 1.91 -11.91
CA LEU A 94 -9.49 3.10 -11.46
C LEU A 94 -10.45 4.25 -11.12
N PRO A 95 -10.13 5.08 -10.12
CA PRO A 95 -10.91 6.26 -9.80
C PRO A 95 -11.00 7.17 -11.03
N SER A 96 -12.22 7.45 -11.46
CA SER A 96 -12.50 8.33 -12.60
C SER A 96 -12.50 9.81 -12.23
N GLN A 97 -12.58 10.10 -10.93
CA GLN A 97 -12.53 11.46 -10.40
C GLN A 97 -11.09 11.89 -10.09
N LEU A 98 -10.87 13.20 -10.11
CA LEU A 98 -9.59 13.79 -9.74
C LEU A 98 -9.31 13.52 -8.25
N TRP A 99 -8.36 12.62 -7.99
CA TRP A 99 -7.86 12.35 -6.65
C TRP A 99 -6.63 13.22 -6.39
N LEU A 100 -6.73 14.13 -5.43
CA LEU A 100 -5.62 14.93 -4.94
C LEU A 100 -5.61 14.92 -3.42
N ASP A 101 -4.46 14.59 -2.82
CA ASP A 101 -4.26 14.64 -1.37
C ASP A 101 -3.29 15.75 -0.97
N CYS A 102 -3.49 16.33 0.21
CA CYS A 102 -2.52 17.23 0.81
C CYS A 102 -1.32 16.44 1.35
N ALA A 103 -0.20 17.14 1.59
CA ALA A 103 1.04 16.52 2.08
C ALA A 103 0.82 15.68 3.34
N GLU A 104 0.05 16.18 4.30
CA GLU A 104 -0.22 15.48 5.55
C GLU A 104 -1.01 14.18 5.36
N CYS A 105 -1.91 14.13 4.38
CA CYS A 105 -2.66 12.92 4.06
C CYS A 105 -1.77 11.89 3.35
N VAL A 106 -0.88 12.34 2.47
CA VAL A 106 0.10 11.46 1.81
C VAL A 106 1.05 10.81 2.83
N GLU A 107 1.52 11.55 3.83
CA GLU A 107 2.46 11.00 4.82
C GLU A 107 1.84 10.01 5.81
N LYS A 108 0.51 10.02 5.96
CA LYS A 108 -0.22 9.14 6.89
C LYS A 108 -0.63 7.79 6.28
N HIS A 109 -0.43 7.60 4.97
CA HIS A 109 -0.80 6.42 4.20
C HIS A 109 0.42 5.69 3.64
#